data_AF-A0A969KGZ2-F1
#
_entry.id   AF-A0A969KGZ2-F1
#
_cell.length_a   1.000
_cell.length_b   1.000
_cell.length_c   1.000
_cell.angle_alpha   90.00
_cell.angle_beta   90.00
_cell.angle_gamma   90.00
#
_symmetry.space_group_name_H-M   'P 1'
#
loop_
_entity.id
_entity.type
_entity.pdbx_description
1 polymer ?
#
loop_
_entity_poly.entity_id
_entity_poly.type
_entity_poly.pdbx_seq_one_letter_code
_entity_poly.pdbx_strand_id
1 'polypeptide(L)'
;MFFKIGEGLFKIDLTDHHAMLGIPLDADAKQVRKRYLKIAAKIHPDTCKFKDQEQANYAGQLLSKLINPAYEYLSKSTNLQEHNLILSQTGQKLAAQEPLELKFPEAKQLYQGGGSINNSYRQLVAEIAQEQFVDIDQTLNKIALLSELNLVYIVLNGGQERTKTFTVSSSTTTTTGPTTPTATPTTSNNNGGSSQYSNTFSGSKNRSRYSRAEELIKKENFAQAVIELRDRLKEDPLDPITHSLLGYAFLKQKQMGMAKIHTKKALEFDAKNTVAIKTLDAIMRSTDTAGLSKKDAKKGGFIWGYVWGKKK
;
A
#
# COMPACT_ATOMS: atom_id res chain seq x y z
N MET A 1 4.41 -21.99 -15.82
CA MET A 1 4.60 -22.21 -14.36
C MET A 1 4.89 -23.70 -14.14
N PHE A 2 5.86 -24.06 -13.28
CA PHE A 2 6.25 -25.46 -13.05
C PHE A 2 5.14 -26.24 -12.31
N PHE A 3 4.52 -25.60 -11.33
CA PHE A 3 3.36 -26.12 -10.62
C PHE A 3 2.08 -25.59 -11.26
N LYS A 4 1.07 -26.45 -11.43
CA LYS A 4 -0.25 -26.04 -11.92
C LYS A 4 -1.15 -25.75 -10.73
N ILE A 5 -1.61 -24.51 -10.63
CA ILE A 5 -2.59 -24.04 -9.64
C ILE A 5 -3.79 -23.54 -10.46
N GLY A 6 -4.98 -24.08 -10.22
CA GLY A 6 -6.14 -23.90 -11.10
C GLY A 6 -7.16 -22.88 -10.61
N GLU A 7 -6.92 -22.26 -9.46
CA GLU A 7 -7.88 -21.45 -8.73
C GLU A 7 -7.36 -20.02 -8.49
N GLY A 8 -8.28 -19.12 -8.14
CA GLY A 8 -7.95 -17.73 -7.85
C GLY A 8 -7.38 -16.97 -9.06
N LEU A 9 -6.35 -16.18 -8.82
CA LEU A 9 -5.71 -15.36 -9.86
C LEU A 9 -4.96 -16.21 -10.90
N PHE A 10 -4.54 -17.42 -10.54
CA PHE A 10 -3.89 -18.33 -11.49
C PHE A 10 -4.84 -18.79 -12.61
N LYS A 11 -6.16 -18.85 -12.34
CA LYS A 11 -7.18 -19.22 -13.33
C LYS A 11 -7.30 -18.20 -14.47
N ILE A 12 -6.89 -16.96 -14.24
CA ILE A 12 -6.91 -15.86 -15.22
C ILE A 12 -5.49 -15.52 -15.73
N ASP A 13 -4.58 -16.49 -15.69
CA ASP A 13 -3.18 -16.36 -16.10
C ASP A 13 -2.37 -15.29 -15.36
N LEU A 14 -2.82 -14.88 -14.16
CA LEU A 14 -2.09 -13.94 -13.32
C LEU A 14 -1.31 -14.69 -12.23
N THR A 15 0.01 -14.51 -12.20
CA THR A 15 0.86 -15.13 -11.19
C THR A 15 0.71 -14.42 -9.84
N ASP A 16 0.19 -15.13 -8.84
CA ASP A 16 -0.06 -14.59 -7.51
C ASP A 16 1.12 -14.84 -6.54
N HIS A 17 2.10 -13.96 -6.58
CA HIS A 17 3.27 -14.03 -5.70
C HIS A 17 2.91 -13.86 -4.21
N HIS A 18 1.81 -13.17 -3.91
CA HIS A 18 1.35 -12.98 -2.53
C HIS A 18 0.78 -14.26 -1.94
N ALA A 19 -0.01 -15.01 -2.72
CA ALA A 19 -0.50 -16.33 -2.34
C ALA A 19 0.65 -17.34 -2.17
N MET A 20 1.65 -17.32 -3.06
CA MET A 20 2.83 -18.19 -2.94
C MET A 20 3.56 -17.99 -1.60
N LEU A 21 3.67 -16.75 -1.12
CA LEU A 21 4.31 -16.45 0.16
C LEU A 21 3.33 -16.46 1.35
N GLY A 22 2.02 -16.54 1.13
CA GLY A 22 1.02 -16.44 2.20
C GLY A 22 1.09 -15.11 2.93
N ILE A 23 1.07 -14.01 2.17
CA ILE A 23 1.04 -12.64 2.69
C ILE A 23 -0.15 -11.87 2.10
N PRO A 24 -0.68 -10.87 2.83
CA PRO A 24 -1.74 -10.02 2.30
C PRO A 24 -1.24 -9.12 1.16
N LEU A 25 -2.14 -8.70 0.26
CA LEU A 25 -1.82 -7.87 -0.92
C LEU A 25 -1.24 -6.48 -0.61
N ASP A 26 -1.34 -6.02 0.64
CA ASP A 26 -0.78 -4.75 1.09
C ASP A 26 0.44 -4.91 2.00
N ALA A 27 1.06 -6.10 1.96
CA ALA A 27 2.26 -6.37 2.72
C ALA A 27 3.44 -5.50 2.27
N ASP A 28 4.22 -5.02 3.24
CA ASP A 28 5.44 -4.27 2.94
C ASP A 28 6.66 -5.21 2.70
N ALA A 29 7.74 -4.65 2.15
CA ALA A 29 8.95 -5.42 1.87
C ALA A 29 9.57 -6.10 3.12
N LYS A 30 9.36 -5.55 4.32
CA LYS A 30 9.85 -6.15 5.57
C LYS A 30 9.01 -7.38 5.92
N GLN A 31 7.70 -7.31 5.74
CA GLN A 31 6.77 -8.41 5.94
C GLN A 31 7.03 -9.53 4.91
N VAL A 32 7.24 -9.19 3.63
CA VAL A 32 7.66 -10.12 2.57
C VAL A 32 8.91 -10.87 2.99
N ARG A 33 9.99 -10.16 3.37
CA ARG A 33 11.24 -10.76 3.81
C ARG A 33 11.07 -11.62 5.06
N LYS A 34 10.36 -11.13 6.08
CA LYS A 34 10.11 -11.86 7.32
C LYS A 34 9.37 -13.17 7.05
N ARG A 35 8.39 -13.13 6.15
CA ARG A 35 7.61 -14.32 5.78
C ARG A 35 8.44 -15.31 4.99
N TYR A 36 9.20 -14.86 3.98
CA TYR A 36 10.12 -15.70 3.23
C TYR A 36 11.08 -16.48 4.14
N LEU A 37 11.73 -15.81 5.09
CA LEU A 37 12.66 -16.47 6.02
C LEU A 37 11.97 -17.54 6.88
N LYS A 38 10.72 -17.31 7.29
CA LYS A 38 9.93 -18.31 8.02
C LYS A 38 9.58 -19.52 7.15
N ILE A 39 9.26 -19.31 5.87
CA ILE A 39 8.96 -20.39 4.93
C ILE A 39 10.22 -21.20 4.68
N ALA A 40 11.33 -20.54 4.33
CA ALA A 40 12.61 -21.19 4.09
C ALA A 40 13.01 -22.08 5.28
N ALA A 41 12.89 -21.58 6.51
CA ALA A 41 13.17 -22.39 7.71
C ALA A 41 12.26 -23.63 7.86
N LYS A 42 11.01 -23.59 7.34
CA LYS A 42 10.04 -24.69 7.40
C LYS A 42 10.16 -25.70 6.26
N ILE A 43 10.76 -25.36 5.13
CA ILE A 43 10.80 -26.25 3.95
C ILE A 43 12.22 -26.56 3.46
N HIS A 44 13.24 -25.99 4.09
CA HIS A 44 14.63 -26.30 3.75
C HIS A 44 15.02 -27.69 4.27
N PRO A 45 15.71 -28.53 3.46
CA PRO A 45 16.10 -29.88 3.84
C PRO A 45 16.98 -29.94 5.10
N ASP A 46 17.82 -28.93 5.33
CA ASP A 46 18.70 -28.90 6.52
C ASP A 46 17.97 -28.61 7.84
N THR A 47 16.81 -27.94 7.80
CA THR A 47 16.08 -27.54 9.01
C THR A 47 14.85 -28.41 9.28
N CYS A 48 14.28 -29.04 8.27
CA CYS A 48 13.10 -29.90 8.41
C CYS A 48 13.41 -31.38 8.18
N LYS A 49 12.97 -32.21 9.12
CA LYS A 49 13.00 -33.67 8.98
C LYS A 49 11.78 -34.11 8.19
N PHE A 50 11.97 -34.37 6.89
CA PHE A 50 10.94 -34.97 6.06
C PHE A 50 10.82 -36.47 6.35
N LYS A 51 9.63 -37.04 6.11
CA LYS A 51 9.39 -38.48 6.30
C LYS A 51 10.18 -39.31 5.30
N ASP A 52 10.20 -38.84 4.05
CA ASP A 52 10.79 -39.54 2.91
C ASP A 52 11.63 -38.59 2.04
N GLN A 53 12.59 -39.17 1.29
CA GLN A 53 13.44 -38.42 0.36
C GLN A 53 12.63 -37.73 -0.76
N GLU A 54 11.52 -38.32 -1.18
CA GLU A 54 10.62 -37.73 -2.18
C GLU A 54 9.99 -36.44 -1.67
N GLN A 55 9.52 -36.42 -0.42
CA GLN A 55 8.99 -35.20 0.20
C GLN A 55 10.08 -34.13 0.34
N ALA A 56 11.30 -34.50 0.70
CA ALA A 56 12.43 -33.57 0.75
C ALA A 56 12.75 -32.96 -0.62
N ASN A 57 12.77 -33.79 -1.67
CA ASN A 57 13.00 -33.34 -3.05
C ASN A 57 11.87 -32.40 -3.52
N TYR A 58 10.62 -32.76 -3.23
CA TYR A 58 9.46 -31.94 -3.59
C TYR A 58 9.44 -30.60 -2.83
N ALA A 59 9.78 -30.59 -1.55
CA ALA A 59 9.97 -29.35 -0.77
C ALA A 59 11.09 -28.46 -1.35
N GLY A 60 12.20 -29.05 -1.79
CA GLY A 60 13.27 -28.34 -2.49
C GLY A 60 12.82 -27.73 -3.83
N GLN A 61 11.96 -28.43 -4.58
CA GLN A 61 11.35 -27.90 -5.80
C GLN A 61 10.39 -26.75 -5.50
N LEU A 62 9.53 -26.86 -4.48
CA LEU A 62 8.65 -25.77 -4.05
C LEU A 62 9.47 -24.53 -3.67
N LEU A 63 10.51 -24.70 -2.86
CA LEU A 63 11.37 -23.60 -2.45
C LEU A 63 12.04 -22.92 -3.65
N SER A 64 12.68 -23.69 -4.53
CA SER A 64 13.48 -23.15 -5.64
C SER A 64 12.66 -22.65 -6.82
N LYS A 65 11.52 -23.29 -7.16
CA LYS A 65 10.74 -23.01 -8.36
C LYS A 65 9.50 -22.15 -8.12
N LEU A 66 9.07 -21.99 -6.86
CA LEU A 66 7.85 -21.24 -6.53
C LEU A 66 8.13 -20.13 -5.50
N ILE A 67 8.76 -20.47 -4.36
CA ILE A 67 8.94 -19.52 -3.26
C ILE A 67 10.06 -18.50 -3.52
N ASN A 68 11.23 -18.96 -3.98
CA ASN A 68 12.36 -18.07 -4.28
C ASN A 68 12.00 -17.05 -5.38
N PRO A 69 11.41 -17.44 -6.53
CA PRO A 69 10.99 -16.48 -7.54
C PRO A 69 9.97 -15.46 -7.01
N ALA A 70 9.01 -15.89 -6.19
CA ALA A 70 8.02 -14.99 -5.60
C ALA A 70 8.66 -13.98 -4.65
N TYR A 71 9.63 -14.40 -3.85
CA TYR A 71 10.38 -13.51 -2.98
C TYR A 71 11.27 -12.55 -3.77
N GLU A 72 12.02 -13.04 -4.76
CA GLU A 72 12.87 -12.20 -5.61
C GLU A 72 12.06 -11.12 -6.34
N TYR A 73 10.84 -11.47 -6.76
CA TYR A 73 9.94 -10.53 -7.40
C TYR A 73 9.39 -9.51 -6.40
N LEU A 74 8.78 -9.93 -5.29
CA LEU A 74 8.14 -9.01 -4.32
C LEU A 74 9.11 -8.23 -3.43
N SER A 75 10.35 -8.68 -3.28
CA SER A 75 11.37 -7.97 -2.50
C SER A 75 11.84 -6.68 -3.16
N LYS A 76 11.65 -6.55 -4.48
CA LYS A 76 11.94 -5.33 -5.24
C LYS A 76 10.73 -4.40 -5.17
N SER A 77 10.93 -3.19 -4.66
CA SER A 77 9.84 -2.22 -4.49
C SER A 77 9.13 -1.86 -5.79
N THR A 78 9.89 -1.75 -6.89
CA THR A 78 9.33 -1.47 -8.23
C THR A 78 8.39 -2.58 -8.68
N ASN A 79 8.86 -3.83 -8.64
CA ASN A 79 8.04 -4.98 -9.01
C ASN A 79 6.80 -5.12 -8.12
N LEU A 80 6.91 -4.87 -6.82
CA LEU A 80 5.77 -4.88 -5.90
C LEU A 80 4.73 -3.82 -6.29
N GLN A 81 5.18 -2.61 -6.64
CA GLN A 81 4.29 -1.53 -7.11
C GLN A 81 3.61 -1.88 -8.43
N GLU A 82 4.35 -2.38 -9.41
CA GLU A 82 3.82 -2.83 -10.70
C GLU A 82 2.78 -3.94 -10.52
N HIS A 83 3.09 -4.92 -9.67
CA HIS A 83 2.18 -6.02 -9.39
C HIS A 83 0.89 -5.56 -8.72
N ASN A 84 0.98 -4.66 -7.74
CA ASN A 84 -0.19 -4.08 -7.09
C ASN A 84 -1.05 -3.27 -8.07
N LEU A 85 -0.43 -2.58 -9.03
CA LEU A 85 -1.15 -1.89 -10.11
C LEU A 85 -1.90 -2.88 -11.00
N ILE A 86 -1.26 -3.97 -11.43
CA ILE A 86 -1.88 -5.03 -12.23
C ILE A 86 -3.06 -5.66 -11.48
N LEU A 87 -2.88 -5.96 -10.19
CA LEU A 87 -3.94 -6.51 -9.32
C LEU A 87 -5.13 -5.55 -9.20
N SER A 88 -4.87 -4.26 -8.99
CA SER A 88 -5.91 -3.23 -8.92
C SER A 88 -6.71 -3.13 -10.22
N GLN A 89 -6.03 -3.04 -11.37
CA GLN A 89 -6.68 -2.99 -12.69
C GLN A 89 -7.48 -4.26 -12.99
N THR A 90 -6.94 -5.42 -12.62
CA THR A 90 -7.61 -6.72 -12.79
C THR A 90 -8.86 -6.80 -11.93
N GLY A 91 -8.78 -6.40 -10.67
CA GLY A 91 -9.92 -6.33 -9.75
C GLY A 91 -11.03 -5.43 -10.27
N GLN A 92 -10.68 -4.23 -10.79
CA GLN A 92 -11.64 -3.33 -11.43
C GLN A 92 -12.32 -3.97 -12.64
N LYS A 93 -11.56 -4.63 -13.54
CA LYS A 93 -12.12 -5.30 -14.72
C LYS A 93 -13.10 -6.41 -14.33
N LEU A 94 -12.71 -7.26 -13.40
CA LEU A 94 -13.52 -8.41 -12.96
C LEU A 94 -14.75 -8.00 -12.16
N ALA A 95 -14.70 -6.90 -11.42
CA ALA A 95 -15.87 -6.34 -10.74
C ALA A 95 -16.98 -5.86 -11.71
N ALA A 96 -16.73 -5.78 -13.03
CA ALA A 96 -17.79 -5.54 -14.02
C ALA A 96 -18.40 -6.83 -14.61
N GLN A 97 -17.79 -7.98 -14.39
CA GLN A 97 -18.09 -9.23 -15.11
C GLN A 97 -18.76 -10.27 -14.20
N GLU A 98 -19.53 -9.85 -13.19
CA GLU A 98 -20.17 -10.75 -12.23
C GLU A 98 -21.04 -11.83 -12.89
N PRO A 99 -21.09 -13.07 -12.34
CA PRO A 99 -20.55 -13.52 -11.04
C PRO A 99 -19.19 -14.24 -11.09
N LEU A 100 -18.44 -14.21 -9.97
CA LEU A 100 -17.20 -14.98 -9.79
C LEU A 100 -17.48 -16.47 -9.52
N GLU A 101 -16.74 -17.34 -10.20
CA GLU A 101 -16.74 -18.79 -9.92
C GLU A 101 -15.73 -19.11 -8.80
N LEU A 102 -16.24 -19.28 -7.58
CA LEU A 102 -15.46 -19.58 -6.37
C LEU A 102 -15.58 -21.05 -6.00
N LYS A 103 -14.45 -21.72 -5.73
CA LYS A 103 -14.39 -23.13 -5.31
C LYS A 103 -14.47 -23.24 -3.79
N PHE A 104 -13.72 -22.42 -3.06
CA PHE A 104 -13.52 -22.58 -1.63
C PHE A 104 -14.62 -21.92 -0.78
N PRO A 105 -15.10 -22.58 0.29
CA PRO A 105 -16.15 -22.03 1.14
C PRO A 105 -15.70 -20.75 1.87
N GLU A 106 -14.44 -20.66 2.29
CA GLU A 106 -13.88 -19.48 2.97
C GLU A 106 -13.88 -18.26 2.03
N ALA A 107 -13.56 -18.46 0.75
CA ALA A 107 -13.61 -17.42 -0.27
C ALA A 107 -15.06 -16.97 -0.56
N LYS A 108 -16.01 -17.92 -0.61
CA LYS A 108 -17.45 -17.61 -0.74
C LYS A 108 -17.97 -16.79 0.44
N GLN A 109 -17.58 -17.15 1.66
CA GLN A 109 -17.94 -16.40 2.87
C GLN A 109 -17.36 -14.99 2.83
N LEU A 110 -16.10 -14.84 2.43
CA LEU A 110 -15.50 -13.51 2.27
C LEU A 110 -16.22 -12.67 1.21
N TYR A 111 -16.63 -13.29 0.09
CA TYR A 111 -17.36 -12.62 -0.98
C TYR A 111 -18.74 -12.12 -0.53
N GLN A 112 -19.41 -12.86 0.35
CA GLN A 112 -20.72 -12.51 0.89
C GLN A 112 -20.65 -11.57 2.11
N GLY A 113 -19.50 -11.49 2.78
CA GLY A 113 -19.34 -10.94 4.13
C GLY A 113 -19.48 -9.41 4.31
N GLY A 114 -19.71 -8.63 3.25
CA GLY A 114 -19.95 -7.19 3.36
C GLY A 114 -18.84 -6.36 4.04
N GLY A 115 -19.20 -5.18 4.56
CA GLY A 115 -18.34 -4.01 4.84
C GLY A 115 -17.11 -4.14 5.76
N SER A 116 -16.76 -5.33 6.27
CA SER A 116 -15.53 -5.58 7.06
C SER A 116 -14.48 -6.44 6.35
N ILE A 117 -14.47 -6.43 5.02
CA ILE A 117 -13.61 -7.28 4.20
C ILE A 117 -12.12 -7.24 4.56
N ASN A 118 -11.57 -6.06 4.88
CA ASN A 118 -10.13 -5.91 5.13
C ASN A 118 -9.65 -6.76 6.33
N ASN A 119 -10.40 -6.75 7.43
CA ASN A 119 -10.01 -7.46 8.64
C ASN A 119 -10.19 -8.97 8.46
N SER A 120 -11.35 -9.39 7.92
CA SER A 120 -11.64 -10.80 7.66
C SER A 120 -10.65 -11.42 6.69
N TYR A 121 -10.31 -10.72 5.61
CA TYR A 121 -9.30 -11.14 4.64
C TYR A 121 -7.94 -11.35 5.30
N ARG A 122 -7.45 -10.35 6.06
CA ARG A 122 -6.15 -10.46 6.75
C ARG A 122 -6.11 -11.61 7.74
N GLN A 123 -7.19 -11.82 8.47
CA GLN A 123 -7.29 -12.90 9.45
C GLN A 123 -7.20 -14.26 8.75
N LEU A 124 -8.01 -14.48 7.71
CA LEU A 124 -8.00 -15.72 6.92
C LEU A 124 -6.62 -15.98 6.29
N VAL A 125 -6.02 -14.96 5.66
CA VAL A 125 -4.67 -15.09 5.08
C VAL A 125 -3.65 -15.45 6.16
N ALA A 126 -3.69 -14.80 7.33
CA ALA A 126 -2.75 -15.06 8.41
C ALA A 126 -2.91 -16.47 9.00
N GLU A 127 -4.13 -17.00 9.08
CA GLU A 127 -4.43 -18.35 9.54
C GLU A 127 -3.91 -19.40 8.55
N ILE A 128 -4.30 -19.29 7.28
CA ILE A 128 -3.88 -20.21 6.22
C ILE A 128 -2.36 -20.19 6.05
N ALA A 129 -1.73 -19.02 6.15
CA ALA A 129 -0.28 -18.88 6.10
C ALA A 129 0.44 -19.66 7.21
N GLN A 130 -0.16 -19.89 8.37
CA GLN A 130 0.49 -20.70 9.41
C GLN A 130 0.58 -22.17 9.01
N GLU A 131 -0.44 -22.67 8.33
CA GLU A 131 -0.60 -24.07 7.90
C GLU A 131 0.01 -24.37 6.53
N GLN A 132 0.20 -23.36 5.67
CA GLN A 132 0.58 -23.47 4.26
C GLN A 132 1.75 -24.42 3.96
N PHE A 133 2.71 -24.56 4.87
CA PHE A 133 3.91 -25.41 4.71
C PHE A 133 4.08 -26.40 5.87
N VAL A 134 3.01 -26.67 6.63
CA VAL A 134 3.02 -27.71 7.67
C VAL A 134 2.89 -29.08 7.01
N ASP A 135 1.96 -29.21 6.08
CA ASP A 135 1.82 -30.36 5.20
C ASP A 135 2.22 -29.95 3.78
N ILE A 136 3.33 -30.51 3.32
CA ILE A 136 3.91 -30.20 2.00
C ILE A 136 2.96 -30.63 0.88
N ASP A 137 2.21 -31.72 1.06
CA ASP A 137 1.31 -32.24 0.02
C ASP A 137 0.08 -31.33 -0.15
N GLN A 138 -0.33 -30.64 0.92
CA GLN A 138 -1.40 -29.64 0.89
C GLN A 138 -0.96 -28.23 0.50
N THR A 139 0.34 -28.00 0.29
CA THR A 139 0.89 -26.65 0.05
C THR A 139 0.26 -25.97 -1.17
N LEU A 140 0.14 -26.68 -2.30
CA LEU A 140 -0.46 -26.10 -3.52
C LEU A 140 -1.94 -25.79 -3.34
N ASN A 141 -2.69 -26.64 -2.61
CA ASN A 141 -4.09 -26.39 -2.29
C ASN A 141 -4.27 -25.16 -1.39
N LYS A 142 -3.38 -24.97 -0.40
CA LYS A 142 -3.39 -23.76 0.44
C LYS A 142 -3.01 -22.51 -0.35
N ILE A 143 -2.07 -22.59 -1.30
CA ILE A 143 -1.76 -21.48 -2.22
C ILE A 143 -2.97 -21.15 -3.12
N ALA A 144 -3.66 -22.17 -3.63
CA ALA A 144 -4.88 -22.02 -4.43
C ALA A 144 -5.96 -21.24 -3.66
N LEU A 145 -6.23 -21.65 -2.41
CA LEU A 145 -7.16 -20.98 -1.51
C LEU A 145 -6.75 -19.52 -1.24
N LEU A 146 -5.48 -19.27 -0.93
CA LEU A 146 -4.96 -17.90 -0.74
C LEU A 146 -5.16 -17.04 -1.98
N SER A 147 -4.96 -17.61 -3.17
CA SER A 147 -5.15 -16.87 -4.42
C SER A 147 -6.62 -16.57 -4.71
N GLU A 148 -7.53 -17.47 -4.31
CA GLU A 148 -8.96 -17.22 -4.41
C GLU A 148 -9.43 -16.13 -3.43
N LEU A 149 -8.87 -16.10 -2.22
CA LEU A 149 -9.10 -15.00 -1.28
C LEU A 149 -8.56 -13.66 -1.82
N ASN A 150 -7.39 -13.67 -2.46
CA ASN A 150 -6.82 -12.48 -3.10
C ASN A 150 -7.72 -11.99 -4.25
N LEU A 151 -8.24 -12.90 -5.07
CA LEU A 151 -9.20 -12.59 -6.14
C LEU A 151 -10.45 -11.91 -5.59
N VAL A 152 -11.07 -12.48 -4.57
CA VAL A 152 -12.25 -11.89 -3.90
C VAL A 152 -11.94 -10.49 -3.36
N TYR A 153 -10.77 -10.34 -2.71
CA TYR A 153 -10.34 -9.07 -2.15
C TYR A 153 -10.18 -7.97 -3.21
N ILE A 154 -9.53 -8.26 -4.34
CA ILE A 154 -9.32 -7.25 -5.40
C ILE A 154 -10.61 -6.90 -6.12
N VAL A 155 -11.54 -7.85 -6.31
CA VAL A 155 -12.82 -7.59 -6.98
C VAL A 155 -13.69 -6.70 -6.12
N LEU A 156 -13.83 -7.01 -4.84
CA LEU A 156 -14.66 -6.23 -3.93
C LEU A 156 -14.08 -4.84 -3.70
N ASN A 157 -12.76 -4.69 -3.57
CA ASN A 157 -12.14 -3.37 -3.46
C ASN A 157 -12.16 -2.57 -4.79
N GLY A 158 -12.02 -3.24 -5.93
CA GLY A 158 -12.15 -2.63 -7.26
C GLY A 158 -13.56 -2.07 -7.53
N GLY A 159 -14.60 -2.75 -7.04
CA GLY A 159 -15.98 -2.26 -7.09
C GLY A 159 -16.23 -1.00 -6.24
N GLN A 160 -15.58 -0.89 -5.07
CA GLN A 160 -15.70 0.28 -4.18
C GLN A 160 -15.03 1.54 -4.74
N GLU A 161 -13.97 1.41 -5.55
CA GLU A 161 -13.40 2.54 -6.27
C GLU A 161 -14.28 3.00 -7.44
N ARG A 162 -15.06 2.09 -8.05
CA ARG A 162 -16.11 2.46 -9.01
C ARG A 162 -17.25 3.24 -8.36
N THR A 163 -17.79 2.79 -7.23
CA THR A 163 -18.90 3.51 -6.58
C THR A 163 -18.50 4.93 -6.15
N LYS A 164 -17.22 5.18 -5.85
CA LYS A 164 -16.67 6.53 -5.62
C LYS A 164 -16.45 7.35 -6.90
N THR A 165 -16.28 6.73 -8.06
CA THR A 165 -16.05 7.42 -9.35
C THR A 165 -17.32 7.55 -10.20
N PHE A 166 -18.36 6.74 -9.95
CA PHE A 166 -19.65 6.76 -10.64
C PHE A 166 -20.79 7.45 -9.85
N THR A 167 -20.54 7.95 -8.62
CA THR A 167 -21.49 8.79 -7.86
C THR A 167 -21.47 10.27 -8.26
N VAL A 168 -21.25 10.56 -9.54
CA VAL A 168 -21.72 11.80 -10.16
C VAL A 168 -22.87 11.43 -11.10
N SER A 169 -24.00 11.04 -10.53
CA SER A 169 -25.29 11.12 -11.23
C SER A 169 -26.05 12.33 -10.73
N SER A 170 -26.09 13.32 -11.62
CA SER A 170 -27.35 13.87 -12.16
C SER A 170 -28.46 14.11 -11.15
N SER A 171 -28.62 15.39 -10.81
CA SER A 171 -29.79 16.00 -10.19
C SER A 171 -31.10 15.60 -10.88
N THR A 172 -32.14 15.29 -10.11
CA THR A 172 -33.50 15.73 -10.42
C THR A 172 -34.24 16.00 -9.11
N THR A 173 -34.29 17.27 -8.74
CA THR A 173 -35.18 17.80 -7.71
C THR A 173 -36.59 17.88 -8.29
N THR A 174 -37.49 17.05 -7.79
CA THR A 174 -38.93 17.21 -7.98
C THR A 174 -39.44 18.13 -6.87
N THR A 175 -39.90 19.32 -7.21
CA THR A 175 -40.83 20.07 -6.37
C THR A 175 -41.80 20.82 -7.26
N THR A 176 -43.06 20.49 -7.05
CA THR A 176 -44.27 20.94 -7.72
C THR A 176 -44.61 22.39 -7.38
N GLY A 177 -45.08 23.17 -8.36
CA GLY A 177 -45.79 24.43 -8.13
C GLY A 177 -45.79 25.38 -9.34
N PRO A 178 -46.95 25.72 -9.94
CA PRO A 178 -47.05 26.44 -11.23
C PRO A 178 -47.24 27.96 -11.05
N THR A 179 -46.78 28.76 -12.04
CA THR A 179 -47.57 29.78 -12.79
C THR A 179 -46.70 30.80 -13.55
N THR A 180 -46.97 30.89 -14.85
CA THR A 180 -47.05 32.07 -15.77
C THR A 180 -45.83 32.97 -16.06
N PRO A 181 -45.56 33.29 -17.35
CA PRO A 181 -44.46 34.16 -17.78
C PRO A 181 -44.89 35.63 -17.92
N THR A 182 -43.99 36.59 -17.65
CA THR A 182 -44.11 37.99 -18.12
C THR A 182 -42.71 38.60 -18.27
N ALA A 183 -42.58 39.43 -19.30
CA ALA A 183 -41.34 39.87 -19.92
C ALA A 183 -40.86 41.26 -19.46
N THR A 184 -39.55 41.49 -19.70
CA THR A 184 -38.87 42.77 -20.05
C THR A 184 -38.49 43.77 -18.91
N PRO A 185 -37.62 44.79 -19.15
CA PRO A 185 -36.16 44.76 -18.90
C PRO A 185 -35.63 45.96 -18.08
N THR A 186 -34.39 45.92 -17.55
CA THR A 186 -33.54 47.12 -17.31
C THR A 186 -32.08 46.68 -17.06
N THR A 187 -31.14 46.83 -17.99
CA THR A 187 -30.14 47.92 -18.14
C THR A 187 -29.49 48.45 -16.85
N SER A 188 -28.17 48.26 -16.70
CA SER A 188 -27.13 49.32 -16.57
C SER A 188 -25.80 48.68 -16.15
N ASN A 189 -24.82 48.60 -17.07
CA ASN A 189 -23.58 49.42 -17.14
C ASN A 189 -22.42 48.89 -16.29
N ASN A 190 -21.35 48.41 -16.96
CA ASN A 190 -20.09 49.13 -17.29
C ASN A 190 -19.08 49.01 -16.14
N ASN A 191 -17.78 48.79 -16.29
CA ASN A 191 -16.80 48.80 -17.39
C ASN A 191 -15.57 48.06 -16.81
N GLY A 192 -14.88 47.13 -17.47
CA GLY A 192 -13.86 47.30 -18.52
C GLY A 192 -12.82 46.16 -18.30
N GLY A 193 -12.39 45.35 -19.27
CA GLY A 193 -11.63 45.66 -20.49
C GLY A 193 -10.15 45.83 -20.12
N SER A 194 -9.15 45.04 -20.54
CA SER A 194 -8.84 44.33 -21.79
C SER A 194 -7.63 43.36 -21.56
N SER A 195 -7.64 42.13 -22.09
CA SER A 195 -6.84 41.57 -23.24
C SER A 195 -5.31 41.42 -22.97
N GLN A 196 -4.60 40.30 -23.21
CA GLN A 196 -4.58 39.33 -24.33
C GLN A 196 -3.93 37.95 -23.98
N TYR A 197 -4.50 36.88 -24.54
CA TYR A 197 -3.98 35.59 -25.11
C TYR A 197 -2.66 34.97 -24.58
N SER A 198 -2.57 33.67 -24.22
CA SER A 198 -2.88 32.49 -25.05
C SER A 198 -3.29 31.19 -24.31
N ASN A 199 -4.19 30.42 -24.95
CA ASN A 199 -4.50 28.97 -24.85
C ASN A 199 -3.60 28.11 -23.91
N THR A 200 -4.12 27.23 -23.04
CA THR A 200 -4.90 26.03 -23.44
C THR A 200 -5.65 25.43 -22.24
N PHE A 201 -6.92 25.11 -22.49
CA PHE A 201 -7.85 24.15 -21.89
C PHE A 201 -7.32 23.14 -20.83
N SER A 202 -8.11 22.96 -19.76
CA SER A 202 -8.05 21.92 -18.70
C SER A 202 -7.39 22.33 -17.37
N GLY A 203 -8.14 23.03 -16.49
CA GLY A 203 -7.56 23.51 -15.22
C GLY A 203 -8.49 23.60 -14.00
N SER A 204 -9.76 23.22 -14.08
CA SER A 204 -10.73 23.52 -13.01
C SER A 204 -11.30 22.32 -12.25
N LYS A 205 -10.72 21.11 -12.40
CA LYS A 205 -10.86 20.01 -11.42
C LYS A 205 -9.65 19.88 -10.48
N ASN A 206 -8.62 20.69 -10.70
CA ASN A 206 -7.36 20.69 -9.96
C ASN A 206 -7.26 21.87 -8.97
N ARG A 207 -8.40 22.39 -8.50
CA ARG A 207 -8.44 23.19 -7.27
C ARG A 207 -8.37 22.22 -6.10
N SER A 208 -7.30 22.22 -5.34
CA SER A 208 -6.04 21.54 -5.68
C SER A 208 -5.87 20.53 -4.56
N ARG A 209 -5.50 19.26 -4.82
CA ARG A 209 -5.28 18.28 -3.74
C ARG A 209 -4.30 18.82 -2.70
N TYR A 210 -3.39 19.68 -3.15
CA TYR A 210 -2.54 20.53 -2.34
C TYR A 210 -3.32 21.39 -1.33
N SER A 211 -4.31 22.18 -1.79
CA SER A 211 -5.17 23.00 -0.91
C SER A 211 -5.94 22.17 0.11
N ARG A 212 -6.39 20.97 -0.27
CA ARG A 212 -7.07 20.04 0.64
C ARG A 212 -6.11 19.49 1.71
N ALA A 213 -4.90 19.12 1.31
CA ALA A 213 -3.86 18.71 2.25
C ALA A 213 -3.47 19.83 3.21
N GLU A 214 -3.35 21.07 2.74
CA GLU A 214 -3.11 22.23 3.61
C GLU A 214 -4.26 22.46 4.60
N GLU A 215 -5.51 22.32 4.15
CA GLU A 215 -6.67 22.42 5.03
C GLU A 215 -6.67 21.33 6.10
N LEU A 216 -6.35 20.09 5.73
CA LEU A 216 -6.22 18.97 6.66
C LEU A 216 -5.09 19.19 7.66
N ILE A 217 -3.96 19.76 7.23
CA ILE A 217 -2.85 20.15 8.11
C ILE A 217 -3.29 21.23 9.10
N LYS A 218 -4.05 22.23 8.65
CA LYS A 218 -4.61 23.28 9.53
C LYS A 218 -5.60 22.71 10.56
N LYS A 219 -6.35 21.67 10.18
CA LYS A 219 -7.26 20.92 11.05
C LYS A 219 -6.55 19.85 11.91
N GLU A 220 -5.21 19.82 11.88
CA GLU A 220 -4.38 18.83 12.57
C GLU A 220 -4.67 17.36 12.19
N ASN A 221 -5.37 17.14 11.08
CA ASN A 221 -5.63 15.81 10.55
C ASN A 221 -4.47 15.34 9.66
N PHE A 222 -3.33 15.09 10.30
CA PHE A 222 -2.08 14.76 9.62
C PHE A 222 -2.15 13.40 8.89
N ALA A 223 -2.94 12.45 9.38
CA ALA A 223 -3.09 11.14 8.75
C ALA A 223 -3.73 11.24 7.36
N GLN A 224 -4.83 11.99 7.24
CA GLN A 224 -5.47 12.22 5.94
C GLN A 224 -4.63 13.14 5.05
N ALA A 225 -3.97 14.15 5.62
CA ALA A 225 -3.07 15.02 4.85
C ALA A 225 -1.95 14.21 4.16
N VAL A 226 -1.37 13.22 4.83
CA VAL A 226 -0.35 12.33 4.24
C VAL A 226 -0.89 11.54 3.04
N ILE A 227 -2.15 11.11 3.07
CA ILE A 227 -2.77 10.38 1.96
C ILE A 227 -2.89 11.29 0.74
N GLU A 228 -3.49 12.47 0.91
CA GLU A 228 -3.68 13.45 -0.16
C GLU A 228 -2.35 13.90 -0.78
N LEU A 229 -1.32 14.13 0.06
CA LEU A 229 0.01 14.50 -0.41
C LEU A 229 0.75 13.35 -1.12
N ARG A 230 0.53 12.09 -0.72
CA ARG A 230 1.10 10.93 -1.43
C ARG A 230 0.49 10.74 -2.81
N ASP A 231 -0.81 10.97 -2.93
CA ASP A 231 -1.47 10.94 -4.23
C ASP A 231 -0.98 12.08 -5.13
N ARG A 232 -0.63 13.23 -4.56
CA ARG A 232 0.02 14.31 -5.31
C ARG A 232 1.41 13.94 -5.83
N LEU A 233 2.22 13.23 -5.02
CA LEU A 233 3.53 12.75 -5.48
C LEU A 233 3.48 11.74 -6.63
N LYS A 234 2.32 11.10 -6.88
CA LYS A 234 2.14 10.25 -8.06
C LYS A 234 2.08 11.07 -9.36
N GLU A 235 1.63 12.32 -9.27
CA GLU A 235 1.53 13.23 -10.40
C GLU A 235 2.83 14.00 -10.62
N ASP A 236 3.42 14.50 -9.54
CA ASP A 236 4.72 15.18 -9.56
C ASP A 236 5.63 14.62 -8.45
N PRO A 237 6.49 13.63 -8.78
CA PRO A 237 7.41 13.03 -7.82
C PRO A 237 8.54 13.97 -7.36
N LEU A 238 8.75 15.09 -8.05
CA LEU A 238 9.86 16.02 -7.80
C LEU A 238 9.41 17.30 -7.09
N ASP A 239 8.12 17.42 -6.76
CA ASP A 239 7.55 18.61 -6.12
C ASP A 239 8.17 18.85 -4.71
N PRO A 240 9.01 19.90 -4.55
CA PRO A 240 9.64 20.21 -3.28
C PRO A 240 8.63 20.59 -2.21
N ILE A 241 7.52 21.22 -2.58
CA ILE A 241 6.51 21.73 -1.65
C ILE A 241 5.75 20.54 -1.06
N THR A 242 5.31 19.60 -1.90
CA THR A 242 4.64 18.37 -1.44
C THR A 242 5.55 17.54 -0.52
N HIS A 243 6.83 17.41 -0.84
CA HIS A 243 7.79 16.77 0.05
C HIS A 243 7.98 17.50 1.38
N SER A 244 7.98 18.84 1.39
CA SER A 244 8.11 19.63 2.62
C SER A 244 6.90 19.45 3.55
N LEU A 245 5.68 19.44 2.99
CA LEU A 245 4.45 19.23 3.76
C LEU A 245 4.34 17.80 4.29
N LEU A 246 4.79 16.79 3.53
CA LEU A 246 4.88 15.41 4.02
C LEU A 246 5.86 15.30 5.19
N GLY A 247 7.03 15.93 5.08
CA GLY A 247 8.00 16.01 6.17
C GLY A 247 7.37 16.56 7.44
N TYR A 248 6.65 17.69 7.32
CA TYR A 248 5.95 18.31 8.44
C TYR A 248 4.83 17.43 9.02
N ALA A 249 3.99 16.84 8.17
CA ALA A 249 2.88 15.99 8.61
C ALA A 249 3.38 14.72 9.32
N PHE A 250 4.49 14.12 8.88
CA PHE A 250 5.11 12.98 9.57
C PHE A 250 5.75 13.38 10.91
N LEU A 251 6.35 14.57 10.98
CA LEU A 251 6.89 15.10 12.23
C LEU A 251 5.79 15.22 13.29
N LYS A 252 4.64 15.78 12.91
CA LYS A 252 3.47 15.90 13.80
C LYS A 252 2.89 14.55 14.24
N GLN A 253 3.04 13.52 13.41
CA GLN A 253 2.69 12.14 13.74
C GLN A 253 3.78 11.39 14.53
N LYS A 254 4.86 12.07 14.96
CA LYS A 254 6.02 11.47 15.65
C LYS A 254 6.75 10.39 14.83
N GLN A 255 6.57 10.38 13.51
CA GLN A 255 7.24 9.46 12.59
C GLN A 255 8.57 10.06 12.10
N MET A 256 9.53 10.19 13.02
CA MET A 256 10.78 10.95 12.81
C MET A 256 11.61 10.47 11.62
N GLY A 257 11.65 9.16 11.35
CA GLY A 257 12.38 8.60 10.21
C GLY A 257 11.81 9.08 8.87
N MET A 258 10.50 8.97 8.69
CA MET A 258 9.81 9.43 7.46
C MET A 258 9.85 10.94 7.32
N ALA A 259 9.68 11.66 8.44
CA ALA A 259 9.79 13.11 8.48
C ALA A 259 11.16 13.57 7.95
N LYS A 260 12.26 12.95 8.41
CA LYS A 260 13.61 13.27 7.97
C LYS A 260 13.85 12.98 6.49
N ILE A 261 13.35 11.86 5.97
CA ILE A 261 13.50 11.49 4.56
C ILE A 261 12.84 12.51 3.65
N HIS A 262 11.55 12.82 3.88
CA HIS A 262 10.81 13.74 3.02
C HIS A 262 11.30 15.19 3.16
N THR A 263 11.70 15.60 4.35
CA THR A 263 12.29 16.92 4.57
C THR A 263 13.61 17.09 3.81
N LYS A 264 14.48 16.07 3.79
CA LYS A 264 15.72 16.10 3.01
C LYS A 264 15.46 16.19 1.51
N LYS A 265 14.54 15.38 0.99
CA LYS A 265 14.15 15.43 -0.43
C LYS A 265 13.62 16.82 -0.84
N ALA A 266 12.82 17.45 0.02
CA ALA A 266 12.35 18.81 -0.23
C ALA A 266 13.49 19.81 -0.38
N LEU A 267 14.54 19.69 0.45
CA LEU A 267 15.73 20.56 0.39
C LEU A 267 16.68 20.22 -0.77
N GLU A 268 16.70 18.96 -1.21
CA GLU A 268 17.42 18.54 -2.42
C GLU A 268 16.82 19.18 -3.67
N PHE A 269 15.49 19.29 -3.74
CA PHE A 269 14.78 19.89 -4.88
C PHE A 269 14.63 21.41 -4.76
N ASP A 270 14.44 21.95 -3.55
CA ASP A 270 14.44 23.37 -3.26
C ASP A 270 15.15 23.66 -1.92
N ALA A 271 16.42 24.03 -2.01
CA ALA A 271 17.26 24.36 -0.86
C ALA A 271 16.75 25.58 -0.07
N LYS A 272 15.85 26.41 -0.63
CA LYS A 272 15.29 27.59 0.03
C LYS A 272 13.92 27.33 0.65
N ASN A 273 13.43 26.09 0.62
CA ASN A 273 12.13 25.74 1.17
C ASN A 273 12.08 25.95 2.70
N THR A 274 11.44 27.04 3.11
CA THR A 274 11.40 27.44 4.53
C THR A 274 10.67 26.45 5.44
N VAL A 275 9.67 25.73 4.92
CA VAL A 275 8.93 24.71 5.68
C VAL A 275 9.84 23.52 5.95
N ALA A 276 10.60 23.08 4.95
CA ALA A 276 11.53 21.97 5.09
C ALA A 276 12.69 22.31 6.05
N ILE A 277 13.28 23.52 5.95
CA ILE A 277 14.32 23.97 6.87
C ILE A 277 13.83 23.94 8.32
N LYS A 278 12.67 24.57 8.61
CA LYS A 278 12.09 24.60 9.96
C LYS A 278 11.76 23.20 10.49
N THR A 279 11.27 22.33 9.62
CA THR A 279 10.93 20.95 9.98
C THR A 279 12.19 20.14 10.31
N LEU A 280 13.27 20.33 9.55
CA LEU A 280 14.55 19.68 9.80
C LEU A 280 15.15 20.15 11.13
N ASP A 281 15.13 21.46 11.41
CA ASP A 281 15.60 22.02 12.68
C ASP A 281 14.82 21.45 13.86
N ALA A 282 13.49 21.34 13.75
CA ALA A 282 12.65 20.75 14.77
C ALA A 282 12.97 19.26 14.99
N ILE A 283 13.22 18.52 13.92
CA ILE A 283 13.69 17.12 13.99
C ILE A 283 15.02 17.04 14.74
N MET A 284 16.00 17.87 14.37
CA MET A 284 17.35 17.82 14.98
C MET A 284 17.34 18.20 16.46
N ARG A 285 16.61 19.26 16.84
CA ARG A 285 16.45 19.65 18.24
C ARG A 285 15.83 18.55 19.09
N SER A 286 14.81 17.86 18.56
CA SER A 286 14.18 16.75 19.28
C SER A 286 15.07 15.51 19.41
N THR A 287 16.02 15.30 18.49
CA THR A 287 17.01 14.21 18.60
C THR A 287 18.13 14.53 19.58
N ASP A 288 18.53 15.80 19.69
CA ASP A 288 19.57 16.23 20.65
C ASP A 288 19.07 16.16 22.10
N THR A 289 17.79 16.49 22.35
CA THR A 289 17.16 16.32 23.67
C THR A 289 17.05 14.85 24.10
N ALA A 290 16.94 13.91 23.16
CA ALA A 290 16.95 12.48 23.46
C ALA A 290 18.36 11.93 23.73
N GLY A 291 19.41 12.62 23.25
CA GLY A 291 20.81 12.28 23.51
C GLY A 291 21.32 12.71 24.88
N LEU A 292 20.77 13.79 25.45
CA LEU A 292 21.13 14.30 26.78
C LEU A 292 20.53 13.48 27.94
N SER A 293 19.49 12.68 27.70
CA SER A 293 18.87 11.84 28.75
C SER A 293 19.52 10.46 28.93
N LYS A 294 20.63 10.15 28.23
CA LYS A 294 21.31 8.84 28.29
C LYS A 294 22.73 8.87 28.86
N LYS A 295 23.14 9.95 29.54
CA LYS A 295 24.49 10.04 30.13
C LYS A 295 24.59 9.76 31.64
N ASP A 296 23.49 9.49 32.33
CA ASP A 296 23.50 9.12 33.75
C ASP A 296 22.77 7.79 34.01
N ALA A 297 23.43 6.68 33.66
CA ALA A 297 23.16 5.38 34.27
C ALA A 297 24.43 4.53 34.23
N LYS A 298 25.23 4.67 35.28
CA LYS A 298 26.38 3.82 35.60
C LYS A 298 25.93 2.39 35.91
N LYS A 299 26.80 1.45 35.50
CA LYS A 299 27.15 0.15 36.09
C LYS A 299 26.20 -1.05 35.92
N GLY A 300 26.81 -2.13 35.41
CA GLY A 300 26.27 -3.49 35.27
C GLY A 300 26.64 -4.00 33.88
N GLY A 301 27.88 -4.42 33.60
CA GLY A 301 28.51 -5.60 34.19
C GLY A 301 28.23 -6.80 33.30
N PHE A 302 28.94 -6.92 32.17
CA PHE A 302 29.07 -8.18 31.43
C PHE A 302 30.41 -8.19 30.69
N ILE A 303 31.32 -8.99 31.23
CA ILE A 303 32.64 -9.29 30.68
C ILE A 303 32.43 -10.43 29.68
N TRP A 304 32.63 -10.18 28.38
CA TRP A 304 32.92 -11.22 27.40
C TRP A 304 34.36 -11.01 26.94
N GLY A 305 35.28 -11.72 27.60
CA GLY A 305 36.68 -11.79 27.22
C GLY A 305 36.83 -12.60 25.94
N TYR A 306 37.25 -11.93 24.87
CA TYR A 306 37.84 -12.58 23.70
C TYR A 306 39.23 -13.10 24.10
N VAL A 307 39.36 -14.42 24.19
CA VAL A 307 40.67 -15.10 24.19
C VAL A 307 41.10 -15.29 22.75
N TRP A 308 42.04 -14.45 22.31
CA TRP A 308 42.89 -14.70 21.14
C TRP A 308 44.27 -15.06 21.67
N GLY A 309 44.64 -16.34 21.62
CA GLY A 309 45.97 -16.83 21.95
C GLY A 309 46.68 -17.31 20.69
N LYS A 310 47.77 -16.64 20.32
CA LYS A 310 48.64 -16.95 19.18
C LYS A 310 50.03 -17.33 19.71
N LYS A 311 50.63 -18.36 19.07
CA LYS A 311 52.05 -18.83 19.11
C LYS A 311 52.45 -19.59 20.39
N LYS A 312 53.25 -20.66 20.32
CA LYS A 312 54.28 -21.08 19.36
C LYS A 312 54.13 -22.54 18.95
#